data_AF-A0A1H5SQ35-F1
#
_entry.id   AF-A0A1H5SQ35-F1
#
_cell.length_a   1.000
_cell.length_b   1.000
_cell.length_c   1.000
_cell.angle_alpha   90.00
_cell.angle_beta   90.00
_cell.angle_gamma   90.00
#
_symmetry.space_group_name_H-M   'P 1'
#
loop_
_entity.id
_entity.type
_entity.pdbx_description
1 polymer ?
#
loop_
_entity_poly.entity_id
_entity_poly.type
_entity_poly.pdbx_seq_one_letter_code
_entity_poly.pdbx_strand_id
1 'polypeptide(L)' 'MDIGGLHFTYLNVALFGLALFLLTGVISFLRQGLKVGALILLVLTALAVTAGALRL' A
#
# COMPACT_ATOMS: atom_id res chain seq x y z
N MET A 1 4.31 -19.07 -6.99
CA MET A 1 4.18 -18.90 -8.45
C MET A 1 5.44 -18.23 -8.93
N ASP A 2 6.22 -18.93 -9.76
CA ASP A 2 7.48 -18.42 -10.24
C ASP A 2 7.28 -17.73 -11.60
N ILE A 3 7.69 -16.46 -11.70
CA ILE A 3 7.68 -15.68 -12.95
C ILE A 3 9.05 -15.02 -13.07
N GLY A 4 9.80 -15.36 -14.13
CA GLY A 4 11.09 -14.70 -14.43
C GLY A 4 12.16 -14.83 -13.33
N GLY A 5 12.14 -15.91 -12.54
CA GLY A 5 13.09 -16.13 -11.44
C GLY A 5 12.69 -15.48 -10.11
N LEU A 6 11.54 -14.81 -10.06
CA LEU A 6 10.96 -14.27 -8.83
C LEU A 6 9.88 -15.22 -8.28
N HIS A 7 10.03 -15.60 -7.01
CA HIS A 7 9.05 -16.42 -6.31
C HIS A 7 7.93 -15.55 -5.75
N PHE A 8 6.80 -15.49 -6.46
CA PHE A 8 5.62 -14.77 -6.00
C PHE A 8 4.73 -15.69 -5.18
N THR A 9 4.56 -15.37 -3.90
CA THR A 9 3.48 -15.95 -3.09
C THR A 9 2.17 -15.22 -3.41
N TYR A 10 1.02 -15.90 -3.26
CA TYR A 10 -0.29 -15.24 -3.34
C TYR A 10 -0.39 -14.05 -2.39
N LEU A 11 0.27 -14.17 -1.23
CA LEU A 11 0.38 -13.09 -0.24
C LEU A 11 1.11 -11.86 -0.82
N ASN A 12 2.24 -12.05 -1.49
CA ASN A 12 3.00 -10.94 -2.08
C ASN A 12 2.19 -10.20 -3.16
N VAL A 13 1.42 -10.94 -3.98
CA VAL A 13 0.55 -10.35 -4.98
C VAL A 13 -0.59 -9.56 -4.34
N ALA A 14 -1.21 -10.11 -3.28
CA ALA A 14 -2.25 -9.42 -2.53
C ALA A 14 -1.72 -8.14 -1.85
N LEU A 15 -0.54 -8.19 -1.25
CA LEU A 15 0.12 -7.04 -0.63
C LEU A 15 0.50 -5.98 -1.67
N PHE A 16 0.95 -6.38 -2.85
CA PHE A 16 1.21 -5.46 -3.96
C PHE A 16 -0.06 -4.74 -4.42
N GLY A 17 -1.16 -5.48 -4.62
CA GLY A 17 -2.45 -4.89 -4.95
C GLY A 17 -2.95 -3.92 -3.88
N LEU A 18 -2.81 -4.27 -2.61
CA LEU A 18 -3.13 -3.40 -1.47
C LEU A 18 -2.29 -2.12 -1.48
N ALA A 19 -1.00 -2.21 -1.75
CA ALA A 19 -0.11 -1.05 -1.82
C ALA A 19 -0.52 -0.08 -2.95
N LEU A 20 -0.85 -0.61 -4.13
CA LEU A 20 -1.37 0.20 -5.24
C LEU A 20 -2.71 0.86 -4.90
N PHE A 21 -3.61 0.13 -4.24
CA PHE A 21 -4.90 0.67 -3.78
C PHE A 21 -4.72 1.84 -2.81
N LEU A 22 -3.84 1.71 -1.82
CA LEU A 22 -3.57 2.78 -0.85
C LEU A 22 -2.92 4.00 -1.53
N LEU A 23 -1.96 3.78 -2.43
CA LEU A 23 -1.32 4.86 -3.18
C LEU A 23 -2.32 5.62 -4.05
N THR A 24 -3.16 4.90 -4.79
CA THR A 24 -4.21 5.52 -5.62
C THR A 24 -5.29 6.21 -4.78
N GLY A 25 -5.60 5.68 -3.60
CA GLY A 25 -6.46 6.34 -2.61
C GLY A 25 -5.91 7.71 -2.19
N VAL A 26 -4.62 7.79 -1.85
CA VAL A 26 -3.96 9.07 -1.52
C VAL A 26 -4.01 10.05 -2.69
N ILE A 27 -3.68 9.59 -3.91
CA ILE A 27 -3.74 10.42 -5.13
C ILE A 27 -5.16 10.93 -5.37
N SER A 28 -6.17 10.09 -5.18
CA SER A 28 -7.58 10.46 -5.32
C SER A 28 -7.98 11.56 -4.34
N PHE A 29 -7.58 11.45 -3.06
CA PHE A 29 -7.89 12.45 -2.06
C PHE A 29 -7.21 13.79 -2.34
N LEU A 30 -5.97 13.75 -2.85
CA LEU A 30 -5.27 14.96 -3.31
C LEU A 30 -6.00 15.64 -4.47
N ARG A 31 -6.49 14.86 -5.45
CA ARG A 31 -7.26 15.38 -6.59
C ARG A 31 -8.62 15.97 -6.18
N GLN A 32 -9.22 15.44 -5.12
CA GLN A 32 -10.47 15.97 -4.57
C GLN A 32 -10.27 17.18 -3.63
N GLY A 33 -9.02 17.55 -3.33
CA GLY A 33 -8.71 18.65 -2.41
C GLY A 33 -8.79 18.29 -0.92
N LEU A 34 -9.02 17.02 -0.57
CA LEU A 34 -9.04 16.52 0.82
C LEU A 34 -7.62 16.32 1.36
N LYS A 35 -6.87 17.41 1.53
CA LYS A 35 -5.45 17.38 1.92
C LYS A 35 -5.22 16.69 3.27
N VAL A 36 -6.08 16.96 4.26
CA VAL A 36 -5.99 16.35 5.59
C VAL A 36 -6.31 14.86 5.53
N GLY A 37 -7.34 14.47 4.78
CA GLY A 37 -7.65 13.06 4.56
C GLY A 37 -6.51 12.32 3.89
N ALA A 38 -5.88 12.92 2.87
CA ALA A 38 -4.75 12.34 2.16
C ALA A 38 -3.55 12.12 3.09
N LEU A 39 -3.27 13.10 3.96
CA LEU A 39 -2.20 13.00 4.95
C LEU A 39 -2.47 11.88 5.96
N ILE A 40 -3.70 11.79 6.49
CA ILE A 40 -4.09 10.74 7.42
C ILE A 40 -3.94 9.36 6.76
N LEU A 41 -4.46 9.19 5.54
CA LEU A 41 -4.38 7.93 4.81
C LEU A 41 -2.92 7.53 4.55
N LEU A 42 -2.07 8.50 4.19
CA LEU A 42 -0.64 8.27 3.98
C LEU A 42 0.05 7.80 5.28
N VAL A 43 -0.21 8.47 6.40
CA VAL A 43 0.34 8.10 7.71
C VAL A 43 -0.11 6.69 8.12
N LEU A 44 -1.42 6.39 7.99
CA LEU A 44 -1.95 5.06 8.31
C LEU A 44 -1.35 3.97 7.41
N THR A 45 -1.17 4.25 6.12
CA THR A 45 -0.51 3.35 5.18
C THR A 45 0.93 3.09 5.60
N ALA A 46 1.70 4.13 5.95
CA ALA A 46 3.07 3.98 6.42
C ALA A 46 3.13 3.14 7.71
N LEU A 47 2.25 3.42 8.68
CA LEU A 47 2.18 2.64 9.92
C LEU A 47 1.86 1.16 9.66
N ALA A 48 0.90 0.87 8.77
CA ALA A 48 0.53 -0.51 8.45
C ALA A 48 1.70 -1.27 7.79
N VAL A 49 2.43 -0.61 6.88
CA VAL A 49 3.62 -1.19 6.23
C VAL A 49 4.74 -1.42 7.24
N THR A 50 5.04 -0.44 8.10
CA THR A 50 6.07 -0.59 9.13
C THR A 50 5.71 -1.66 10.16
N ALA A 51 4.45 -1.72 10.59
CA ALA A 51 3.97 -2.75 11.51
C ALA A 51 4.03 -4.16 10.89
N GLY A 52 3.72 -4.27 9.60
CA GLY A 52 3.88 -5.51 8.84
C GLY A 52 5.34 -5.92 8.73
N ALA A 53 6.23 -4.99 8.38
CA ALA A 53 7.67 -5.24 8.23
C ALA A 53 8.38 -5.61 9.55
N LEU A 54 7.92 -5.08 10.69
CA LEU A 54 8.48 -5.41 12.02
C LEU A 54 7.97 -6.76 12.57
N ARG A 55 6.90 -7.33 12.02
CA ARG A 55 6.31 -8.61 12.45
C ARG A 55 6.60 -9.78 11.52
N LEU A 56 7.09 -9.52 10.31
CA LEU A 56 7.56 -10.51 9.33
C LEU A 56 9.04 -10.82 9.56
#